data_AF-A0A497N9S5-F1
#
_entry.id   AF-A0A497N9S5-F1
#
_cell.length_a   1.000
_cell.length_b   1.000
_cell.length_c   1.000
_cell.angle_alpha   90.00
_cell.angle_beta   90.00
_cell.angle_gamma   90.00
#
_symmetry.space_group_name_H-M   'P 1'
#
loop_
_entity.id
_entity.type
_entity.pdbx_description
1 polymer ?
#
loop_
_entity_poly.entity_id
_entity_poly.type
_entity_poly.pdbx_seq_one_letter_code
_entity_poly.pdbx_strand_id
1 'polypeptide(L)'
;MPNHPFQSRTPSLDYSFKNEIRRNPNLLFDDKPVDETVLARLLFGTSGWSYKEWVGPFYHKAENMFSYYAKFFNTVEINSTFYRYPSRATIYGLNRTSPENFVFSAKLPKLITHEKRLNPDLNVKSDLLRFLELLEPLKARGKLGCLLIQLPPSFIYERDVENLKAFLEVLPEDYEFAAEFRDHSWLRDETWKMLKKYNVAYCIVDEPLLPPEVHVTADFAYFRWHGRGTMPWYDYHYSEEELREWVPRIRKTTNRVDKVYGYFNNHYHGFAIENCIEILEMLNAAKPEHSKVKERIIRHNVRNRPMMYEMKLEEFGVQISELSVEDLLLRLTDRRRFKRGTEIGDEEVDVLESLKGIVKAKVRDYIVEVNFKERTLRHNCEDWRKGLGIKRFCKHLVKVFTTINPEESENILRDILENKEGWRFQYANDWS
;
A
#
# COMPACT_ATOMS: atom_id res chain seq x y z
N MET A 1 19.45 3.80 -44.44
CA MET A 1 17.97 3.80 -44.61
C MET A 1 17.64 2.99 -45.86
N PRO A 2 16.51 2.26 -45.93
CA PRO A 2 15.30 2.34 -45.08
C PRO A 2 15.25 1.21 -44.03
N ASN A 3 14.92 1.44 -42.75
CA ASN A 3 13.62 1.80 -42.15
C ASN A 3 12.51 0.78 -42.42
N HIS A 4 12.44 -0.26 -41.58
CA HIS A 4 11.21 -1.00 -41.31
C HIS A 4 10.85 -0.84 -39.81
N PRO A 5 9.68 -0.27 -39.48
CA PRO A 5 9.27 -0.07 -38.10
C PRO A 5 8.72 -1.36 -37.49
N PHE A 6 9.19 -1.69 -36.29
CA PHE A 6 8.55 -2.68 -35.42
C PHE A 6 7.15 -2.18 -35.03
N GLN A 7 6.11 -2.88 -35.50
CA GLN A 7 4.76 -2.70 -35.01
C GLN A 7 4.65 -3.28 -33.60
N SER A 8 4.40 -2.41 -32.63
CA SER A 8 3.96 -2.78 -31.29
C SER A 8 2.56 -3.36 -31.37
N ARG A 9 2.43 -4.68 -31.13
CA ARG A 9 1.13 -5.28 -30.82
C ARG A 9 0.92 -5.16 -29.31
N THR A 10 0.18 -4.14 -28.91
CA THR A 10 -0.49 -4.10 -27.60
C THR A 10 -1.46 -5.28 -27.51
N PRO A 11 -1.45 -6.09 -26.42
CA PRO A 11 -2.52 -7.03 -26.18
C PRO A 11 -3.76 -6.22 -25.81
N SER A 12 -4.76 -6.18 -26.70
CA SER A 12 -6.06 -5.59 -26.41
C SER A 12 -6.75 -6.44 -25.32
N LEU A 13 -6.86 -5.88 -24.11
CA LEU A 13 -7.90 -6.26 -23.16
C LEU A 13 -9.24 -6.24 -23.88
N ASP A 14 -9.97 -7.34 -23.78
CA ASP A 14 -11.24 -7.60 -24.46
C ASP A 14 -12.20 -6.40 -24.31
N TYR A 15 -12.45 -5.71 -25.43
CA TYR A 15 -13.21 -4.47 -25.51
C TYR A 15 -14.70 -4.69 -25.14
N SER A 16 -15.16 -5.94 -25.12
CA SER A 16 -16.51 -6.32 -24.72
C SER A 16 -16.75 -6.11 -23.22
N PHE A 17 -15.80 -6.50 -22.37
CA PHE A 17 -15.94 -6.49 -20.91
C PHE A 17 -15.97 -5.06 -20.34
N LYS A 18 -15.17 -4.14 -20.91
CA LYS A 18 -15.18 -2.72 -20.53
C LYS A 18 -16.51 -2.03 -20.84
N ASN A 19 -17.19 -2.46 -21.90
CA ASN A 19 -18.48 -1.89 -22.30
C ASN A 19 -19.65 -2.46 -21.47
N GLU A 20 -19.51 -3.67 -20.94
CA GLU A 20 -20.55 -4.31 -20.13
C GLU A 20 -20.64 -3.68 -18.73
N ILE A 21 -19.49 -3.41 -18.08
CA ILE A 21 -19.41 -2.69 -16.79
C ILE A 21 -19.95 -1.26 -16.92
N ARG A 22 -19.70 -0.59 -18.05
CA ARG A 22 -20.22 0.77 -18.32
C ARG A 22 -21.73 0.82 -18.50
N ARG A 23 -22.36 -0.28 -18.93
CA ARG A 23 -23.79 -0.34 -19.26
C ARG A 23 -24.67 -0.72 -18.08
N ASN A 24 -24.11 -1.32 -17.02
CA ASN A 24 -24.92 -1.73 -15.87
C ASN A 24 -24.11 -1.66 -14.56
N PRO A 25 -24.07 -0.49 -13.89
CA PRO A 25 -23.32 -0.30 -12.63
C PRO A 25 -23.80 -1.22 -11.49
N ASN A 26 -25.05 -1.71 -11.58
CA ASN A 26 -25.67 -2.57 -10.58
C ASN A 26 -25.27 -4.06 -10.69
N LEU A 27 -24.44 -4.47 -11.66
CA LEU A 27 -23.82 -5.81 -11.66
C LEU A 27 -22.73 -5.98 -10.58
N LEU A 28 -22.35 -4.88 -9.90
CA LEU A 28 -21.30 -4.84 -8.88
C LEU A 28 -21.80 -5.14 -7.46
N PHE A 29 -23.12 -5.11 -7.25
CA PHE A 29 -23.78 -5.45 -6.00
C PHE A 29 -24.75 -6.61 -6.25
N ASP A 30 -24.20 -7.72 -6.74
CA ASP A 30 -24.91 -8.97 -6.58
C ASP A 30 -24.70 -9.36 -5.11
N ASP A 31 -25.72 -9.15 -4.28
CA ASP A 31 -25.88 -9.65 -2.90
C ASP A 31 -25.88 -11.20 -2.89
N LYS A 32 -24.92 -11.81 -3.60
CA LYS A 32 -24.72 -13.25 -3.55
C LYS A 32 -24.23 -13.58 -2.16
N PRO A 33 -24.86 -14.55 -1.49
CA PRO A 33 -24.39 -15.03 -0.20
C PRO A 33 -22.91 -15.39 -0.29
N VAL A 34 -22.20 -15.16 0.82
CA VAL A 34 -20.82 -15.58 1.02
C VAL A 34 -20.65 -17.00 0.47
N ASP A 35 -19.80 -17.16 -0.54
CA ASP A 35 -19.42 -18.49 -0.99
C ASP A 35 -18.43 -19.06 0.03
N GLU A 36 -18.97 -19.70 1.07
CA GLU A 36 -18.19 -20.31 2.14
C GLU A 36 -17.14 -21.29 1.61
N THR A 37 -17.36 -21.88 0.42
CA THR A 37 -16.39 -22.77 -0.20
C THR A 37 -15.18 -22.03 -0.78
N VAL A 38 -15.36 -20.81 -1.26
CA VAL A 38 -14.26 -19.91 -1.67
C VAL A 38 -13.52 -19.38 -0.45
N LEU A 39 -14.26 -18.99 0.60
CA LEU A 39 -13.71 -18.46 1.84
C LEU A 39 -12.80 -19.46 2.56
N ALA A 40 -13.18 -20.75 2.57
CA ALA A 40 -12.38 -21.82 3.17
C ALA A 40 -11.01 -22.03 2.50
N ARG A 41 -10.83 -21.56 1.25
CA ARG A 41 -9.60 -21.75 0.47
C ARG A 41 -8.64 -20.55 0.51
N LEU A 42 -9.09 -19.40 1.01
CA LEU A 42 -8.30 -18.16 1.03
C LEU A 42 -7.58 -17.97 2.36
N LEU A 43 -6.25 -18.00 2.32
CA LEU A 43 -5.38 -17.62 3.43
C LEU A 43 -4.73 -16.29 3.09
N PHE A 44 -5.48 -15.21 3.32
CA PHE A 44 -5.01 -13.85 3.08
C PHE A 44 -4.64 -13.15 4.37
N GLY A 45 -3.51 -12.45 4.32
CA GLY A 45 -2.98 -11.68 5.44
C GLY A 45 -1.92 -10.70 4.96
N THR A 46 -0.91 -10.49 5.80
CA THR A 46 0.16 -9.55 5.53
C THR A 46 1.53 -10.22 5.58
N SER A 47 2.46 -9.59 4.89
CA SER A 47 3.89 -9.83 5.01
C SER A 47 4.36 -9.26 6.36
N GLY A 48 4.42 -10.10 7.39
CA GLY A 48 4.72 -9.69 8.76
C GLY A 48 3.54 -9.07 9.52
N TRP A 49 3.71 -8.91 10.84
CA TRP A 49 2.70 -8.34 11.74
C TRP A 49 3.24 -7.26 12.68
N SER A 50 4.56 -7.20 12.91
CA SER A 50 5.14 -6.41 14.01
C SER A 50 5.72 -5.07 13.54
N TYR A 51 4.90 -4.19 12.98
CA TYR A 51 5.30 -2.88 12.47
C TYR A 51 4.95 -1.76 13.46
N LYS A 52 5.91 -0.88 13.77
CA LYS A 52 5.68 0.29 14.65
C LYS A 52 4.67 1.27 14.05
N GLU A 53 4.68 1.43 12.74
CA GLU A 53 3.77 2.30 11.99
C GLU A 53 2.31 1.83 12.07
N TRP A 54 2.08 0.58 12.51
CA TRP A 54 0.73 0.07 12.73
C TRP A 54 0.20 0.49 14.11
N VAL A 55 1.03 1.01 15.02
CA VAL A 55 0.59 1.54 16.33
C VAL A 55 -0.06 2.90 16.12
N GLY A 56 -1.35 2.99 16.44
CA GLY A 56 -2.23 4.10 16.08
C GLY A 56 -3.33 3.63 15.13
N PRO A 57 -3.02 3.35 13.85
CA PRO A 57 -4.05 2.96 12.88
C PRO A 57 -4.63 1.57 13.15
N PHE A 58 -3.78 0.58 13.50
CA PHE A 58 -4.20 -0.82 13.70
C PHE A 58 -4.01 -1.31 15.14
N TYR A 59 -2.83 -1.14 15.72
CA TYR A 59 -2.55 -1.49 17.11
C TYR A 59 -2.84 -0.32 18.03
N HIS A 60 -3.43 -0.59 19.19
CA HIS A 60 -3.57 0.42 20.24
C HIS A 60 -2.23 0.72 20.93
N LYS A 61 -1.38 -0.29 21.07
CA LYS A 61 -0.05 -0.21 21.71
C LYS A 61 0.88 -1.24 21.10
N ALA A 62 2.19 -1.08 21.35
CA ALA A 62 3.21 -1.96 20.79
C ALA A 62 3.32 -3.35 21.46
N GLU A 63 2.45 -3.66 22.42
CA GLU A 63 2.45 -4.92 23.17
C GLU A 63 1.49 -5.93 22.55
N ASN A 64 1.85 -7.23 22.60
CA ASN A 64 1.01 -8.34 22.16
C ASN A 64 0.47 -8.18 20.72
N MET A 65 1.25 -7.53 19.84
CA MET A 65 0.88 -7.26 18.45
C MET A 65 0.42 -8.53 17.71
N PHE A 66 1.13 -9.65 17.90
CA PHE A 66 0.74 -10.93 17.28
C PHE A 66 -0.64 -11.40 17.75
N SER A 67 -0.88 -11.44 19.06
CA SER A 67 -2.17 -11.85 19.62
C SER A 67 -3.31 -10.93 19.21
N TYR A 68 -3.03 -9.64 18.96
CA TYR A 68 -4.00 -8.71 18.39
C TYR A 68 -4.26 -9.01 16.91
N TYR A 69 -3.21 -9.18 16.11
CA TYR A 69 -3.28 -9.50 14.69
C TYR A 69 -4.08 -10.78 14.42
N ALA A 70 -3.82 -11.83 15.20
CA ALA A 70 -4.45 -13.15 15.05
C ALA A 70 -5.97 -13.16 15.35
N LYS A 71 -6.54 -12.05 15.85
CA LYS A 71 -8.00 -11.89 15.97
C LYS A 71 -8.64 -11.62 14.60
N PHE A 72 -7.91 -10.98 13.69
CA PHE A 72 -8.44 -10.50 12.42
C PHE A 72 -8.05 -11.42 11.28
N PHE A 73 -6.81 -11.90 11.24
CA PHE A 73 -6.31 -12.77 10.18
C PHE A 73 -6.02 -14.17 10.69
N ASN A 74 -6.20 -15.17 9.82
CA ASN A 74 -5.87 -16.58 10.12
C ASN A 74 -4.52 -17.00 9.53
N THR A 75 -3.79 -16.05 8.92
CA THR A 75 -2.46 -16.33 8.38
C THR A 75 -1.56 -15.11 8.42
N VAL A 76 -0.25 -15.34 8.36
CA VAL A 76 0.76 -14.30 8.15
C VAL A 76 1.98 -14.90 7.45
N GLU A 77 2.70 -14.11 6.67
CA GLU A 77 4.01 -14.49 6.15
C GLU A 77 5.11 -13.99 7.11
N ILE A 78 5.89 -14.90 7.68
CA ILE A 78 7.03 -14.59 8.53
C ILE A 78 8.19 -14.11 7.64
N ASN A 79 8.48 -12.82 7.69
CA ASN A 79 9.58 -12.22 6.94
C ASN A 79 10.89 -12.05 7.71
N SER A 80 10.85 -12.12 9.05
CA SER A 80 12.07 -12.03 9.86
C SER A 80 13.05 -13.18 9.61
N THR A 81 12.54 -14.34 9.18
CA THR A 81 13.34 -15.52 8.82
C THR A 81 14.27 -15.29 7.63
N PHE A 82 13.94 -14.33 6.78
CA PHE A 82 14.82 -13.90 5.69
C PHE A 82 16.15 -13.36 6.21
N TYR A 83 16.13 -12.58 7.28
CA TYR A 83 17.35 -11.94 7.80
C TYR A 83 18.16 -12.85 8.72
N ARG A 84 17.52 -13.84 9.34
CA ARG A 84 18.17 -14.81 10.23
C ARG A 84 17.28 -16.03 10.43
N TYR A 85 17.88 -17.19 10.69
CA TYR A 85 17.14 -18.35 11.18
C TYR A 85 16.30 -17.99 12.42
N PRO A 86 15.06 -18.51 12.52
CA PRO A 86 14.25 -18.27 13.70
C PRO A 86 14.84 -19.02 14.90
N SER A 87 14.67 -18.47 16.10
CA SER A 87 15.02 -19.21 17.31
C SER A 87 13.94 -20.25 17.62
N ARG A 88 14.33 -21.40 18.21
CA ARG A 88 13.36 -22.40 18.69
C ARG A 88 12.32 -21.77 19.63
N ALA A 89 12.77 -20.90 20.55
CA ALA A 89 11.89 -20.19 21.47
C ALA A 89 10.83 -19.33 20.75
N THR A 90 11.20 -18.65 19.66
CA THR A 90 10.27 -17.89 18.82
C THR A 90 9.21 -18.81 18.20
N ILE A 91 9.64 -19.92 17.59
CA ILE A 91 8.71 -20.86 16.94
C ILE A 91 7.77 -21.53 17.95
N TYR A 92 8.28 -21.99 19.09
CA TYR A 92 7.45 -22.52 20.17
C TYR A 92 6.48 -21.46 20.72
N GLY A 93 6.94 -20.21 20.84
CA GLY A 93 6.11 -19.08 21.23
C GLY A 93 4.95 -18.88 20.26
N LEU A 94 5.21 -18.80 18.96
CA LEU A 94 4.19 -18.66 17.92
C LEU A 94 3.23 -19.84 17.90
N ASN A 95 3.73 -21.06 18.01
CA ASN A 95 2.90 -22.27 18.04
C ASN A 95 1.90 -22.24 19.21
N ARG A 96 2.37 -21.82 20.40
CA ARG A 96 1.57 -21.74 21.62
C ARG A 96 0.55 -20.61 21.62
N THR A 97 0.91 -19.44 21.09
CA THR A 97 0.06 -18.23 21.18
C THR A 97 -0.92 -18.08 20.02
N SER A 98 -0.67 -18.75 18.89
CA SER A 98 -1.55 -18.71 17.72
C SER A 98 -2.80 -19.57 17.91
N PRO A 99 -3.96 -19.16 17.34
CA PRO A 99 -5.14 -20.00 17.23
C PRO A 99 -4.84 -21.36 16.58
N GLU A 100 -5.70 -22.35 16.81
CA GLU A 100 -5.53 -23.71 16.28
C GLU A 100 -5.39 -23.74 14.75
N ASN A 101 -6.26 -23.02 14.04
CA ASN A 101 -6.30 -22.98 12.57
C ASN A 101 -5.46 -21.84 11.96
N PHE A 102 -4.49 -21.29 12.71
CA PHE A 102 -3.66 -20.19 12.21
C PHE A 102 -2.48 -20.75 11.41
N VAL A 103 -2.30 -20.25 10.19
CA VAL A 103 -1.28 -20.75 9.24
C VAL A 103 -0.16 -19.73 9.05
N PHE A 104 1.08 -20.14 9.27
CA PHE A 104 2.26 -19.33 9.01
C PHE A 104 2.92 -19.73 7.71
N SER A 105 2.97 -18.83 6.73
CA SER A 105 3.96 -18.94 5.65
C SER A 105 5.29 -18.35 6.14
N ALA A 106 6.41 -18.76 5.57
CA ALA A 106 7.71 -18.23 5.99
C ALA A 106 8.67 -18.05 4.82
N LYS A 107 9.41 -16.95 4.85
CA LYS A 107 10.41 -16.67 3.82
C LYS A 107 11.71 -17.42 4.12
N LEU A 108 12.30 -18.05 3.10
CA LEU A 108 13.60 -18.70 3.24
C LEU A 108 14.68 -17.70 3.66
N PRO A 109 15.69 -18.12 4.45
CA PRO A 109 16.83 -17.28 4.78
C PRO A 109 17.52 -16.71 3.55
N LYS A 110 17.91 -15.43 3.62
CA LYS A 110 18.70 -14.70 2.62
C LYS A 110 20.00 -15.44 2.28
N LEU A 111 20.57 -16.13 3.26
CA LEU A 111 21.72 -17.02 3.08
C LEU A 111 21.52 -18.00 1.92
N ILE A 112 20.35 -18.64 1.84
CA ILE A 112 20.06 -19.67 0.83
C ILE A 112 19.80 -19.02 -0.54
N THR A 113 18.94 -18.01 -0.58
CA THR A 113 18.40 -17.45 -1.84
C THR A 113 19.26 -16.36 -2.48
N HIS A 114 19.94 -15.53 -1.68
CA HIS A 114 20.67 -14.36 -2.18
C HIS A 114 22.20 -14.54 -2.07
N GLU A 115 22.70 -15.05 -0.95
CA GLU A 115 24.14 -15.18 -0.72
C GLU A 115 24.69 -16.42 -1.41
N LYS A 116 24.08 -17.58 -1.17
CA LYS A 116 24.43 -18.84 -1.82
C LYS A 116 23.73 -19.05 -3.16
N ARG A 117 22.73 -18.23 -3.48
CA ARG A 117 22.02 -18.21 -4.77
C ARG A 117 21.55 -19.60 -5.22
N LEU A 118 21.01 -20.38 -4.29
CA LEU A 118 20.58 -21.76 -4.51
C LEU A 118 21.68 -22.72 -5.04
N ASN A 119 22.95 -22.33 -4.99
CA ASN A 119 24.04 -23.12 -5.54
C ASN A 119 24.21 -24.44 -4.74
N PRO A 120 24.05 -25.62 -5.38
CA PRO A 120 24.15 -26.91 -4.71
C PRO A 120 25.54 -27.15 -4.07
N ASP A 121 26.61 -26.58 -4.62
CA ASP A 121 27.98 -26.73 -4.13
C ASP A 121 28.23 -25.96 -2.82
N LEU A 122 27.32 -25.06 -2.45
CA LEU A 122 27.42 -24.23 -1.24
C LEU A 122 26.62 -24.78 -0.07
N ASN A 123 26.30 -26.08 -0.05
CA ASN A 123 25.59 -26.77 1.03
C ASN A 123 24.16 -26.23 1.29
N VAL A 124 23.50 -25.65 0.29
CA VAL A 124 22.13 -25.09 0.44
C VAL A 124 21.09 -26.11 0.91
N LYS A 125 21.29 -27.41 0.61
CA LYS A 125 20.44 -28.49 1.12
C LYS A 125 20.52 -28.61 2.64
N SER A 126 21.71 -28.53 3.22
CA SER A 126 21.90 -28.60 4.67
C SER A 126 21.29 -27.39 5.37
N ASP A 127 21.46 -26.20 4.79
CA ASP A 127 20.83 -24.97 5.27
C ASP A 127 19.29 -25.04 5.23
N LEU A 128 18.73 -25.58 4.13
CA LEU A 128 17.30 -25.81 4.00
C LEU A 128 16.81 -26.76 5.10
N LEU A 129 17.43 -27.94 5.25
CA LEU A 129 17.01 -28.92 6.26
C LEU A 129 17.08 -28.33 7.68
N ARG A 130 18.12 -27.55 8.00
CA ARG A 130 18.21 -26.82 9.27
C ARG A 130 17.05 -25.83 9.45
N PHE A 131 16.67 -25.11 8.40
CA PHE A 131 15.52 -24.20 8.46
C PHE A 131 14.22 -24.96 8.72
N LEU A 132 13.99 -26.06 8.00
CA LEU A 132 12.80 -26.89 8.14
C LEU A 132 12.70 -27.52 9.53
N GLU A 133 13.80 -28.02 10.09
CA GLU A 133 13.85 -28.55 11.47
C GLU A 133 13.38 -27.50 12.49
N LEU A 134 13.75 -26.23 12.31
CA LEU A 134 13.32 -25.16 13.20
C LEU A 134 11.82 -24.86 13.08
N LEU A 135 11.22 -25.05 11.90
CA LEU A 135 9.80 -24.82 11.64
C LEU A 135 8.92 -26.04 11.96
N GLU A 136 9.52 -27.20 12.18
CA GLU A 136 8.81 -28.45 12.41
C GLU A 136 7.74 -28.39 13.52
N PRO A 137 7.92 -27.67 14.64
CA PRO A 137 6.87 -27.53 15.64
C PRO A 137 5.56 -26.89 15.12
N LEU A 138 5.64 -26.03 14.10
CA LEU A 138 4.45 -25.48 13.43
C LEU A 138 3.85 -26.51 12.47
N LYS A 139 4.68 -27.19 11.68
CA LYS A 139 4.22 -28.23 10.73
C LYS A 139 3.52 -29.38 11.43
N ALA A 140 4.10 -29.90 12.51
CA ALA A 140 3.54 -30.99 13.31
C ALA A 140 2.17 -30.66 13.93
N ARG A 141 1.77 -29.37 13.95
CA ARG A 141 0.47 -28.89 14.42
C ARG A 141 -0.44 -28.41 13.28
N GLY A 142 -0.07 -28.63 12.02
CA GLY A 142 -0.82 -28.15 10.86
C GLY A 142 -0.81 -26.63 10.68
N LYS A 143 0.13 -25.93 11.34
CA LYS A 143 0.23 -24.46 11.33
C LYS A 143 1.29 -23.91 10.37
N LEU A 144 2.05 -24.77 9.69
CA LEU A 144 3.00 -24.34 8.66
C LEU A 144 2.31 -24.36 7.30
N GLY A 145 2.29 -23.20 6.64
CA GLY A 145 1.86 -23.03 5.26
C GLY A 145 3.06 -23.05 4.31
N CYS A 146 2.99 -22.21 3.28
CA CYS A 146 3.96 -22.21 2.20
C CYS A 146 5.28 -21.49 2.56
N LEU A 147 6.38 -22.00 2.02
CA LEU A 147 7.73 -21.46 2.19
C LEU A 147 8.15 -20.66 0.94
N LEU A 148 8.39 -19.37 1.12
CA LEU A 148 8.71 -18.45 0.04
C LEU A 148 10.22 -18.45 -0.31
N ILE A 149 10.54 -18.90 -1.51
CA ILE A 149 11.84 -18.82 -2.18
C ILE A 149 11.89 -17.52 -3.00
N GLN A 150 12.04 -16.37 -2.33
CA GLN A 150 12.26 -15.11 -3.06
C GLN A 150 13.71 -15.00 -3.54
N LEU A 151 13.87 -14.81 -4.83
CA LEU A 151 15.16 -14.62 -5.50
C LEU A 151 15.48 -13.12 -5.69
N PRO A 152 16.76 -12.72 -5.72
CA PRO A 152 17.14 -11.33 -6.00
C PRO A 152 16.91 -10.97 -7.48
N PRO A 153 16.77 -9.67 -7.83
CA PRO A 153 16.73 -9.21 -9.22
C PRO A 153 17.97 -9.61 -10.03
N SER A 154 19.10 -9.79 -9.34
CA SER A 154 20.33 -10.28 -9.98
C SER A 154 20.32 -11.79 -10.24
N PHE A 155 19.25 -12.54 -9.95
CA PHE A 155 19.11 -13.96 -10.31
C PHE A 155 18.39 -14.04 -11.66
N ILE A 156 19.12 -14.39 -12.71
CA ILE A 156 18.65 -14.31 -14.11
C ILE A 156 18.65 -15.70 -14.73
N TYR A 157 17.71 -15.97 -15.63
CA TYR A 157 17.45 -17.30 -16.17
C TYR A 157 18.69 -17.95 -16.77
N GLU A 158 19.36 -17.25 -17.70
CA GLU A 158 20.45 -17.81 -18.50
C GLU A 158 21.66 -18.26 -17.65
N ARG A 159 21.88 -17.61 -16.50
CA ARG A 159 22.99 -17.94 -15.60
C ARG A 159 22.59 -18.93 -14.51
N ASP A 160 21.39 -18.79 -13.96
CA ASP A 160 21.05 -19.41 -12.68
C ASP A 160 20.01 -20.56 -12.80
N VAL A 161 19.57 -20.92 -14.02
CA VAL A 161 18.60 -22.01 -14.25
C VAL A 161 19.05 -23.36 -13.70
N GLU A 162 20.32 -23.74 -13.87
CA GLU A 162 20.81 -25.02 -13.34
C GLU A 162 20.85 -25.04 -11.80
N ASN A 163 21.15 -23.90 -11.16
CA ASN A 163 21.08 -23.78 -9.70
C ASN A 163 19.64 -23.96 -9.21
N LEU A 164 18.67 -23.30 -9.85
CA LEU A 164 17.26 -23.46 -9.49
C LEU A 164 16.82 -24.90 -9.68
N LYS A 165 17.12 -25.52 -10.82
CA LYS A 165 16.76 -26.92 -11.11
C LYS A 165 17.33 -27.88 -10.07
N ALA A 166 18.62 -27.78 -9.77
CA ALA A 166 19.27 -28.60 -8.74
C ALA A 166 18.66 -28.37 -7.35
N PHE A 167 18.29 -27.13 -7.03
CA PHE A 167 17.62 -26.81 -5.76
C PHE A 167 16.22 -27.40 -5.66
N LEU A 168 15.44 -27.35 -6.76
CA LEU A 168 14.10 -27.96 -6.83
C LEU A 168 14.14 -29.48 -6.63
N GLU A 169 15.19 -30.15 -7.12
CA GLU A 169 15.39 -31.60 -6.96
C GLU A 169 15.64 -32.05 -5.51
N VAL A 170 16.08 -31.14 -4.63
CA VAL A 170 16.35 -31.45 -3.22
C VAL A 170 15.26 -30.96 -2.28
N LEU A 171 14.18 -30.35 -2.80
CA LEU A 171 13.05 -29.93 -1.99
C LEU A 171 12.31 -31.16 -1.45
N PRO A 172 11.95 -31.19 -0.16
CA PRO A 172 11.11 -32.25 0.39
C PRO A 172 9.66 -32.10 -0.09
N GLU A 173 9.02 -33.22 -0.42
CA GLU A 173 7.67 -33.29 -0.99
C GLU A 173 6.56 -32.94 0.02
N ASP A 174 6.84 -33.04 1.32
CA ASP A 174 5.89 -32.79 2.41
C ASP A 174 5.85 -31.32 2.88
N TYR A 175 6.43 -30.41 2.09
CA TYR A 175 6.37 -28.96 2.31
C TYR A 175 5.92 -28.25 1.03
N GLU A 176 5.10 -27.22 1.20
CA GLU A 176 4.66 -26.35 0.11
C GLU A 176 5.70 -25.23 -0.11
N PHE A 177 6.17 -25.04 -1.34
CA PHE A 177 7.12 -23.98 -1.69
C PHE A 177 6.58 -23.04 -2.77
N ALA A 178 6.90 -21.75 -2.68
CA ALA A 178 6.61 -20.78 -3.72
C ALA A 178 7.89 -20.06 -4.18
N ALA A 179 8.15 -20.00 -5.48
CA ALA A 179 9.28 -19.28 -6.07
C ALA A 179 8.85 -17.88 -6.53
N GLU A 180 9.52 -16.85 -6.01
CA GLU A 180 9.31 -15.46 -6.40
C GLU A 180 10.50 -14.91 -7.17
N PHE A 181 10.29 -14.67 -8.46
CA PHE A 181 11.29 -14.07 -9.36
C PHE A 181 11.16 -12.56 -9.38
N ARG A 182 12.30 -11.88 -9.59
CA ARG A 182 12.42 -10.42 -9.65
C ARG A 182 13.02 -9.91 -10.96
N ASP A 183 13.18 -10.80 -11.93
CA ASP A 183 13.76 -10.49 -13.23
C ASP A 183 12.90 -11.09 -14.35
N HIS A 184 12.70 -10.30 -15.41
CA HIS A 184 11.79 -10.65 -16.51
C HIS A 184 12.26 -11.89 -17.28
N SER A 185 13.55 -12.24 -17.23
CA SER A 185 14.05 -13.46 -17.87
C SER A 185 13.33 -14.71 -17.36
N TRP A 186 12.76 -14.74 -16.15
CA TRP A 186 12.07 -15.94 -15.65
C TRP A 186 10.63 -16.11 -16.15
N LEU A 187 10.02 -15.09 -16.76
CA LEU A 187 8.62 -15.13 -17.21
C LEU A 187 8.53 -15.83 -18.57
N ARG A 188 8.66 -17.16 -18.55
CA ARG A 188 8.67 -18.03 -19.74
C ARG A 188 8.15 -19.44 -19.45
N ASP A 189 7.72 -20.13 -20.50
CA ASP A 189 7.10 -21.45 -20.42
C ASP A 189 8.00 -22.52 -19.79
N GLU A 190 9.31 -22.46 -20.01
CA GLU A 190 10.29 -23.36 -19.43
C GLU A 190 10.28 -23.28 -17.89
N THR A 191 10.21 -22.06 -17.35
CA THR A 191 10.08 -21.82 -15.91
C THR A 191 8.79 -22.45 -15.37
N TRP A 192 7.66 -22.23 -16.04
CA TRP A 192 6.37 -22.76 -15.61
C TRP A 192 6.32 -24.28 -15.63
N LYS A 193 6.90 -24.91 -16.66
CA LYS A 193 7.01 -26.37 -16.76
C LYS A 193 7.92 -26.93 -15.66
N MET A 194 9.04 -26.27 -15.40
CA MET A 194 9.97 -26.66 -14.34
C MET A 194 9.30 -26.59 -12.97
N LEU A 195 8.63 -25.48 -12.62
CA LEU A 195 7.93 -25.35 -11.35
C LEU A 195 6.80 -26.39 -11.18
N LYS A 196 6.01 -26.64 -12.23
CA LYS A 196 4.96 -27.68 -12.24
C LYS A 196 5.50 -29.08 -11.97
N LYS A 197 6.69 -29.41 -12.49
CA LYS A 197 7.30 -30.73 -12.29
C LYS A 197 7.54 -31.04 -10.81
N TYR A 198 7.86 -30.02 -10.00
CA TYR A 198 8.19 -30.17 -8.58
C TYR A 198 7.08 -29.67 -7.65
N ASN A 199 5.87 -29.40 -8.18
CA ASN A 199 4.75 -28.82 -7.43
C ASN A 199 5.13 -27.55 -6.62
N VAL A 200 5.98 -26.70 -7.21
CA VAL A 200 6.36 -25.41 -6.60
C VAL A 200 5.50 -24.32 -7.21
N ALA A 201 4.82 -23.53 -6.36
CA ALA A 201 4.01 -22.43 -6.85
C ALA A 201 4.89 -21.30 -7.39
N TYR A 202 4.48 -20.72 -8.50
CA TYR A 202 4.94 -19.40 -8.90
C TYR A 202 4.28 -18.38 -7.97
N CYS A 203 5.11 -17.55 -7.33
CA CYS A 203 4.62 -16.41 -6.57
C CYS A 203 4.14 -15.34 -7.54
N ILE A 204 2.82 -15.23 -7.66
CA ILE A 204 2.13 -14.21 -8.45
C ILE A 204 2.30 -12.89 -7.72
N VAL A 205 3.05 -11.97 -8.33
CA VAL A 205 3.44 -10.73 -7.68
C VAL A 205 2.87 -9.51 -8.40
N ASP A 206 2.41 -8.54 -7.62
CA ASP A 206 2.14 -7.18 -8.08
C ASP A 206 3.27 -6.25 -7.60
N GLU A 207 4.11 -5.80 -8.53
CA GLU A 207 5.23 -4.91 -8.25
C GLU A 207 5.58 -4.03 -9.46
N PRO A 208 6.35 -2.94 -9.30
CA PRO A 208 6.64 -2.00 -10.39
C PRO A 208 7.52 -2.57 -11.51
N LEU A 209 8.30 -3.62 -11.24
CA LEU A 209 9.31 -4.14 -12.18
C LEU A 209 8.78 -5.19 -13.15
N LEU A 210 7.79 -5.97 -12.74
CA LEU A 210 7.33 -7.15 -13.48
C LEU A 210 5.83 -7.05 -13.74
N PRO A 211 5.34 -7.53 -14.90
CA PRO A 211 3.92 -7.60 -15.14
C PRO A 211 3.24 -8.57 -14.16
N PRO A 212 2.03 -8.25 -13.67
CA PRO A 212 1.31 -9.10 -12.73
C PRO A 212 0.66 -10.31 -13.42
N GLU A 213 1.47 -11.21 -13.96
CA GLU A 213 1.02 -12.42 -14.67
C GLU A 213 0.54 -13.51 -13.72
N VAL A 214 -0.53 -14.20 -14.08
CA VAL A 214 -1.14 -15.25 -13.26
C VAL A 214 -0.88 -16.62 -13.88
N HIS A 215 0.04 -17.38 -13.28
CA HIS A 215 0.35 -18.75 -13.68
C HIS A 215 0.20 -19.71 -12.50
N VAL A 216 -0.70 -20.69 -12.63
CA VAL A 216 -0.88 -21.77 -11.66
C VAL A 216 0.07 -22.90 -12.00
N THR A 217 0.99 -23.18 -11.07
CA THR A 217 2.10 -24.13 -11.24
C THR A 217 2.20 -25.16 -10.11
N ALA A 218 1.32 -25.09 -9.11
CA ALA A 218 1.14 -26.10 -8.09
C ALA A 218 -0.36 -26.37 -7.87
N ASP A 219 -0.69 -27.34 -7.01
CA ASP A 219 -2.04 -27.60 -6.48
C ASP A 219 -2.52 -26.53 -5.47
N PHE A 220 -1.66 -25.56 -5.14
CA PHE A 220 -1.96 -24.31 -4.45
C PHE A 220 -1.46 -23.09 -5.24
N ALA A 221 -1.84 -21.89 -4.82
CA ALA A 221 -1.33 -20.63 -5.38
C ALA A 221 -0.81 -19.69 -4.29
N TYR A 222 0.10 -18.79 -4.67
CA TYR A 222 0.73 -17.84 -3.76
C TYR A 222 0.77 -16.44 -4.40
N PHE A 223 0.16 -15.46 -3.75
CA PHE A 223 0.08 -14.08 -4.19
C PHE A 223 0.84 -13.14 -3.24
N ARG A 224 1.53 -12.14 -3.79
CA ARG A 224 2.13 -11.05 -3.02
C ARG A 224 1.84 -9.70 -3.67
N TRP A 225 1.39 -8.75 -2.88
CA TRP A 225 1.11 -7.38 -3.32
C TRP A 225 2.12 -6.43 -2.69
N HIS A 226 3.09 -5.93 -3.48
CA HIS A 226 4.12 -5.01 -2.99
C HIS A 226 3.73 -3.55 -3.13
N GLY A 227 2.78 -3.24 -3.99
CA GLY A 227 2.44 -1.88 -4.40
C GLY A 227 2.96 -1.55 -5.80
N ARG A 228 2.44 -0.47 -6.37
CA ARG A 228 2.86 0.07 -7.68
C ARG A 228 3.58 1.41 -7.54
N GLY A 229 4.07 1.70 -6.33
CA GLY A 229 4.72 2.95 -5.98
C GLY A 229 6.14 3.10 -6.54
N THR A 230 6.72 4.28 -6.35
CA THR A 230 8.16 4.52 -6.52
C THR A 230 8.94 4.08 -5.28
N MET A 231 10.27 4.06 -5.33
CA MET A 231 11.08 3.63 -4.18
C MET A 231 10.83 4.55 -2.95
N PRO A 232 10.50 3.99 -1.76
CA PRO A 232 10.30 2.57 -1.46
C PRO A 232 8.94 2.05 -1.97
N TRP A 233 8.96 1.00 -2.82
CA TRP A 233 7.77 0.49 -3.52
C TRP A 233 6.61 0.08 -2.59
N TYR A 234 6.94 -0.24 -1.34
CA TYR A 234 6.01 -0.70 -0.31
C TYR A 234 5.25 0.45 0.38
N ASP A 235 5.65 1.71 0.22
CA ASP A 235 4.86 2.86 0.67
C ASP A 235 3.78 3.18 -0.36
N TYR A 236 2.77 2.31 -0.38
CA TYR A 236 1.75 2.32 -1.42
C TYR A 236 0.39 1.95 -0.83
N HIS A 237 -0.64 2.69 -1.21
CA HIS A 237 -2.01 2.36 -0.91
C HIS A 237 -2.72 2.00 -2.22
N TYR A 238 -3.13 0.74 -2.36
CA TYR A 238 -3.88 0.33 -3.54
C TYR A 238 -5.21 1.09 -3.62
N SER A 239 -5.64 1.45 -4.83
CA SER A 239 -7.01 1.92 -5.04
C SER A 239 -8.01 0.79 -5.11
N GLU A 240 -9.28 1.13 -4.88
CA GLU A 240 -10.37 0.17 -5.01
C GLU A 240 -10.38 -0.42 -6.43
N GLU A 241 -10.16 0.41 -7.45
CA GLU A 241 -10.05 -0.01 -8.85
C GLU A 241 -8.91 -1.00 -9.05
N GLU A 242 -7.73 -0.73 -8.48
CA GLU A 242 -6.56 -1.60 -8.61
C GLU A 242 -6.77 -2.95 -7.92
N LEU A 243 -7.39 -2.97 -6.73
CA LEU A 243 -7.78 -4.21 -6.06
C LEU A 243 -8.86 -4.97 -6.85
N ARG A 244 -9.79 -4.24 -7.46
CA ARG A 244 -10.87 -4.84 -8.26
C ARG A 244 -10.33 -5.57 -9.49
N GLU A 245 -9.18 -5.18 -10.04
CA GLU A 245 -8.48 -5.93 -11.10
C GLU A 245 -8.05 -7.34 -10.67
N TRP A 246 -7.81 -7.55 -9.37
CA TRP A 246 -7.36 -8.82 -8.81
C TRP A 246 -8.52 -9.80 -8.51
N VAL A 247 -9.71 -9.29 -8.23
CA VAL A 247 -10.91 -10.11 -7.92
C VAL A 247 -11.17 -11.23 -8.95
N PRO A 248 -11.29 -10.96 -10.27
CA PRO A 248 -11.52 -12.02 -11.26
C PRO A 248 -10.34 -12.98 -11.38
N ARG A 249 -9.11 -12.51 -11.17
CA ARG A 249 -7.90 -13.33 -11.20
C ARG A 249 -7.88 -14.33 -10.06
N ILE A 250 -8.18 -13.87 -8.84
CA ILE A 250 -8.26 -14.70 -7.64
C ILE A 250 -9.39 -15.72 -7.75
N ARG A 251 -10.58 -15.31 -8.20
CA ARG A 251 -11.71 -16.22 -8.45
C ARG A 251 -11.37 -17.30 -9.47
N LYS A 252 -10.69 -16.95 -10.56
CA LYS A 252 -10.24 -17.93 -11.55
C LYS A 252 -9.20 -18.89 -10.98
N THR A 253 -8.31 -18.41 -10.13
CA THR A 253 -7.29 -19.25 -9.48
C THR A 253 -7.90 -20.19 -8.45
N THR A 254 -8.79 -19.72 -7.57
CA THR A 254 -9.48 -20.53 -6.56
C THR A 254 -10.33 -21.67 -7.14
N ASN A 255 -10.76 -21.57 -8.41
CA ASN A 255 -11.42 -22.66 -9.13
C ASN A 255 -10.47 -23.76 -9.62
N ARG A 256 -9.15 -23.55 -9.54
CA ARG A 256 -8.12 -24.45 -10.10
C ARG A 256 -7.24 -25.09 -9.04
N VAL A 257 -7.28 -24.60 -7.80
CA VAL A 257 -6.41 -25.03 -6.70
C VAL A 257 -7.20 -25.16 -5.41
N ASP A 258 -6.71 -25.98 -4.50
CA ASP A 258 -7.38 -26.24 -3.22
C ASP A 258 -7.13 -25.13 -2.20
N LYS A 259 -6.06 -24.36 -2.38
CA LYS A 259 -5.61 -23.36 -1.42
C LYS A 259 -4.94 -22.16 -2.11
N VAL A 260 -5.23 -20.96 -1.64
CA VAL A 260 -4.59 -19.73 -2.12
C VAL A 260 -4.05 -18.93 -0.95
N TYR A 261 -2.74 -18.76 -0.92
CA TYR A 261 -2.05 -17.85 -0.02
C TYR A 261 -1.97 -16.46 -0.63
N GLY A 262 -2.17 -15.41 0.16
CA GLY A 262 -2.09 -14.03 -0.29
C GLY A 262 -1.55 -13.09 0.78
N TYR A 263 -0.48 -12.36 0.47
CA TYR A 263 0.18 -11.50 1.46
C TYR A 263 0.42 -10.08 0.92
N PHE A 264 -0.20 -9.10 1.57
CA PHE A 264 0.08 -7.69 1.33
C PHE A 264 1.36 -7.26 2.03
N ASN A 265 2.26 -6.60 1.31
CA ASN A 265 3.58 -6.18 1.79
C ASN A 265 3.79 -4.66 1.74
N ASN A 266 2.79 -3.92 1.31
CA ASN A 266 2.72 -2.46 1.33
C ASN A 266 2.45 -1.92 2.75
N HIS A 267 3.39 -2.18 3.66
CA HIS A 267 3.17 -2.13 5.11
C HIS A 267 3.14 -0.72 5.73
N TYR A 268 3.48 0.34 4.98
CA TYR A 268 3.44 1.69 5.53
C TYR A 268 2.01 2.10 5.91
N HIS A 269 1.86 2.91 6.96
CA HIS A 269 0.59 3.50 7.40
C HIS A 269 -0.56 2.51 7.72
N GLY A 270 -0.28 1.21 7.79
CA GLY A 270 -1.31 0.17 7.92
C GLY A 270 -2.02 -0.19 6.61
N PHE A 271 -1.54 0.28 5.45
CA PHE A 271 -2.15 0.04 4.15
C PHE A 271 -2.25 -1.44 3.80
N ALA A 272 -1.24 -2.25 4.13
CA ALA A 272 -1.31 -3.69 3.94
C ALA A 272 -2.51 -4.35 4.67
N ILE A 273 -2.89 -3.84 5.85
CA ILE A 273 -4.05 -4.35 6.59
C ILE A 273 -5.35 -3.87 5.93
N GLU A 274 -5.41 -2.58 5.59
CA GLU A 274 -6.54 -1.95 4.89
C GLU A 274 -6.85 -2.66 3.57
N ASN A 275 -5.86 -2.76 2.67
CA ASN A 275 -6.05 -3.36 1.36
C ASN A 275 -6.31 -4.88 1.41
N CYS A 276 -5.75 -5.58 2.41
CA CYS A 276 -6.07 -7.00 2.62
C CYS A 276 -7.53 -7.19 3.05
N ILE A 277 -8.05 -6.30 3.89
CA ILE A 277 -9.47 -6.31 4.25
C ILE A 277 -10.34 -5.97 3.04
N GLU A 278 -9.99 -4.93 2.28
CA GLU A 278 -10.76 -4.50 1.11
C GLU A 278 -10.88 -5.60 0.06
N ILE A 279 -9.80 -6.31 -0.26
CA ILE A 279 -9.88 -7.40 -1.23
C ILE A 279 -10.70 -8.59 -0.69
N LEU A 280 -10.65 -8.85 0.62
CA LEU A 280 -11.50 -9.83 1.27
C LEU A 280 -12.98 -9.42 1.19
N GLU A 281 -13.30 -8.14 1.41
CA GLU A 281 -14.66 -7.62 1.26
C GLU A 281 -15.15 -7.79 -0.19
N MET A 282 -14.35 -7.44 -1.20
CA MET A 282 -14.69 -7.63 -2.62
C MET A 282 -14.87 -9.10 -3.03
N LEU A 283 -14.22 -10.01 -2.31
CA LEU A 283 -14.34 -11.45 -2.51
C LEU A 283 -15.48 -12.07 -1.68
N ASN A 284 -16.25 -11.27 -0.94
CA ASN A 284 -17.25 -11.72 0.04
C ASN A 284 -16.65 -12.68 1.08
N ALA A 285 -15.40 -12.40 1.49
CA ALA A 285 -14.56 -13.22 2.37
C ALA A 285 -14.14 -12.51 3.66
N ALA A 286 -14.59 -11.28 3.89
CA ALA A 286 -14.26 -10.50 5.08
C ALA A 286 -15.03 -10.97 6.32
N LYS A 287 -14.40 -10.85 7.49
CA LYS A 287 -15.01 -11.10 8.78
C LYS A 287 -15.77 -9.85 9.26
N PRO A 288 -16.81 -9.98 10.12
CA PRO A 288 -17.54 -8.83 10.65
C PRO A 288 -16.66 -7.80 11.37
N GLU A 289 -15.56 -8.21 11.99
CA GLU A 289 -14.65 -7.30 12.69
C GLU A 289 -13.75 -6.49 11.74
N HIS A 290 -13.60 -6.92 10.49
CA HIS A 290 -12.73 -6.27 9.51
C HIS A 290 -13.17 -4.85 9.18
N SER A 291 -14.47 -4.60 8.95
CA SER A 291 -14.95 -3.27 8.57
C SER A 291 -14.67 -2.22 9.65
N LYS A 292 -14.81 -2.58 10.94
CA LYS A 292 -14.47 -1.69 12.08
C LYS A 292 -12.98 -1.36 12.12
N VAL A 293 -12.14 -2.36 11.84
CA VAL A 293 -10.68 -2.16 11.78
C VAL A 293 -10.30 -1.25 10.61
N LYS A 294 -10.86 -1.52 9.43
CA LYS A 294 -10.62 -0.74 8.22
C LYS A 294 -11.00 0.73 8.43
N GLU A 295 -12.20 0.99 8.94
CA GLU A 295 -12.65 2.35 9.28
C GLU A 295 -11.71 3.06 10.24
N ARG A 296 -11.18 2.37 11.25
CA ARG A 296 -10.23 2.98 12.20
C ARG A 296 -8.91 3.34 11.51
N ILE A 297 -8.39 2.47 10.65
CA ILE A 297 -7.17 2.75 9.88
C ILE A 297 -7.39 3.97 8.98
N ILE A 298 -8.48 3.98 8.22
CA ILE A 298 -8.91 5.10 7.38
C ILE A 298 -8.99 6.40 8.19
N ARG A 299 -9.76 6.42 9.29
CA ARG A 299 -9.91 7.62 10.13
C ARG A 299 -8.59 8.09 10.72
N HIS A 300 -7.70 7.16 11.11
CA HIS A 300 -6.38 7.50 11.58
C HIS A 300 -5.54 8.14 10.47
N ASN A 301 -5.55 7.56 9.27
CA ASN A 301 -4.78 8.04 8.12
C ASN A 301 -5.31 9.38 7.60
N VAL A 302 -6.62 9.60 7.57
CA VAL A 302 -7.24 10.90 7.26
C VAL A 302 -6.73 12.01 8.21
N ARG A 303 -6.70 11.75 9.52
CA ARG A 303 -6.21 12.72 10.51
C ARG A 303 -4.70 12.95 10.40
N ASN A 304 -3.94 11.89 10.15
CA ASN A 304 -2.48 11.94 10.11
C ASN A 304 -1.90 12.23 8.73
N ARG A 305 -2.75 12.40 7.70
CA ARG A 305 -2.46 12.77 6.30
C ARG A 305 -1.07 12.31 5.82
N PRO A 306 -0.83 11.00 5.66
CA PRO A 306 0.32 10.57 4.89
C PRO A 306 0.18 11.08 3.45
N MET A 307 1.30 11.40 2.80
CA MET A 307 1.34 12.09 1.50
C MET A 307 0.50 11.39 0.42
N MET A 308 0.33 10.06 0.50
CA MET A 308 -0.49 9.25 -0.40
C MET A 308 -2.01 9.39 -0.17
N TYR A 309 -2.45 9.80 1.02
CA TYR A 309 -3.88 10.04 1.34
C TYR A 309 -4.34 11.46 0.98
N GLU A 310 -3.40 12.40 0.83
CA GLU A 310 -3.69 13.77 0.35
C GLU A 310 -4.30 13.75 -1.06
N MET A 311 -3.99 12.75 -1.89
CA MET A 311 -4.55 12.60 -3.24
C MET A 311 -5.96 11.99 -3.29
N LYS A 312 -6.48 11.41 -2.19
CA LYS A 312 -7.77 10.68 -2.17
C LYS A 312 -8.87 11.34 -1.33
N LEU A 313 -8.62 12.49 -0.72
CA LEU A 313 -9.63 13.18 0.08
C LEU A 313 -10.87 13.59 -0.74
N GLU A 314 -10.77 13.70 -2.06
CA GLU A 314 -11.92 13.91 -2.96
C GLU A 314 -12.81 12.67 -3.14
N GLU A 315 -12.29 11.45 -2.95
CA GLU A 315 -13.00 10.18 -3.22
C GLU A 315 -13.84 9.70 -2.02
N PHE A 316 -13.56 10.17 -0.81
CA PHE A 316 -14.27 9.77 0.41
C PHE A 316 -15.53 10.60 0.73
N GLY A 317 -16.01 11.41 -0.21
CA GLY A 317 -17.28 12.13 -0.05
C GLY A 317 -17.29 13.16 1.08
N VAL A 318 -16.13 13.59 1.57
CA VAL A 318 -16.04 14.73 2.48
C VAL A 318 -16.39 15.96 1.67
N GLN A 319 -17.65 16.40 1.77
CA GLN A 319 -18.07 17.65 1.17
C GLN A 319 -17.15 18.75 1.69
N ILE A 320 -16.69 19.61 0.78
CA ILE A 320 -15.85 20.75 1.14
C ILE A 320 -16.45 21.42 2.37
N SER A 321 -17.77 21.65 2.41
CA SER A 321 -18.56 22.22 3.52
C SER A 321 -18.35 21.66 4.93
N GLU A 322 -17.72 20.50 5.13
CA GLU A 322 -17.42 19.93 6.46
C GLU A 322 -15.97 20.15 6.93
N LEU A 323 -15.11 20.72 6.08
CA LEU A 323 -13.69 20.95 6.38
C LEU A 323 -13.49 22.19 7.26
N SER A 324 -12.66 22.07 8.31
CA SER A 324 -12.25 23.20 9.14
C SER A 324 -11.29 24.14 8.38
N VAL A 325 -11.06 25.36 8.92
CA VAL A 325 -10.06 26.31 8.39
C VAL A 325 -8.67 25.66 8.29
N GLU A 326 -8.29 24.88 9.29
CA GLU A 326 -7.02 24.13 9.29
C GLU A 326 -6.96 23.14 8.12
N ASP A 327 -8.08 22.44 7.87
CA ASP A 327 -8.16 21.45 6.82
C ASP A 327 -8.03 22.07 5.42
N LEU A 328 -8.67 23.22 5.23
CA LEU A 328 -8.63 24.00 4.00
C LEU A 328 -7.22 24.57 3.75
N LEU A 329 -6.56 25.08 4.79
CA LEU A 329 -5.19 25.59 4.69
C LEU A 329 -4.18 24.51 4.30
N LEU A 330 -4.30 23.31 4.87
CA LEU A 330 -3.46 22.18 4.51
C LEU A 330 -3.67 21.67 3.08
N ARG A 331 -4.73 22.09 2.35
CA ARG A 331 -4.86 21.86 0.90
C ARG A 331 -4.12 22.92 0.06
N LEU A 332 -3.73 24.04 0.66
CA LEU A 332 -3.04 25.14 0.00
C LEU A 332 -1.56 25.22 0.39
N THR A 333 -1.10 24.44 1.37
CA THR A 333 0.30 24.40 1.84
C THR A 333 0.71 23.03 2.36
N ASP A 334 2.00 22.81 2.65
CA ASP A 334 2.48 21.57 3.28
C ASP A 334 2.50 21.64 4.81
N ARG A 335 2.56 20.49 5.48
CA ARG A 335 2.59 20.36 6.94
C ARG A 335 3.72 21.15 7.62
N ARG A 336 4.88 21.28 6.98
CA ARG A 336 6.03 21.97 7.57
C ARG A 336 5.80 23.48 7.57
N ARG A 337 5.16 24.02 6.51
CA ARG A 337 4.72 25.42 6.44
C ARG A 337 3.53 25.70 7.33
N PHE A 338 2.56 24.79 7.38
CA PHE A 338 1.42 24.87 8.29
C PHE A 338 1.86 24.99 9.75
N LYS A 339 2.69 24.03 10.21
CA LYS A 339 3.23 24.05 11.58
C LYS A 339 4.00 25.35 11.89
N ARG A 340 4.84 25.81 10.97
CA ARG A 340 5.59 27.07 11.13
C ARG A 340 4.69 28.31 11.13
N GLY A 341 3.48 28.22 10.58
CA GLY A 341 2.47 29.28 10.58
C GLY A 341 1.72 29.32 11.89
N THR A 342 1.29 28.17 12.41
CA THR A 342 0.62 28.05 13.72
C THR A 342 1.55 28.36 14.89
N GLU A 343 2.86 28.26 14.71
CA GLU A 343 3.89 28.67 15.68
C GLU A 343 4.14 30.19 15.72
N ILE A 344 3.59 30.98 14.79
CA ILE A 344 3.63 32.44 14.85
C ILE A 344 2.64 32.89 15.93
N GLY A 345 3.04 33.78 16.84
CA GLY A 345 2.17 34.29 17.90
C GLY A 345 1.01 35.14 17.34
N ASP A 346 -0.16 35.11 17.99
CA ASP A 346 -1.30 35.97 17.59
C ASP A 346 -0.95 37.46 17.70
N GLU A 347 -0.10 37.81 18.66
CA GLU A 347 0.47 39.15 18.87
C GLU A 347 1.39 39.62 17.72
N GLU A 348 1.81 38.72 16.83
CA GLU A 348 2.62 39.05 15.66
C GLU A 348 1.76 39.37 14.42
N VAL A 349 0.44 39.48 14.59
CA VAL A 349 -0.54 39.74 13.54
C VAL A 349 -1.38 40.97 13.86
N ASP A 350 -1.20 42.02 13.06
CA ASP A 350 -2.06 43.21 13.09
C ASP A 350 -3.06 43.15 11.95
N VAL A 351 -4.35 42.92 12.23
CA VAL A 351 -5.42 43.05 11.23
C VAL A 351 -5.71 44.54 11.03
N LEU A 352 -5.24 45.09 9.90
CA LEU A 352 -5.30 46.51 9.58
C LEU A 352 -6.69 46.91 9.04
N GLU A 353 -7.33 46.04 8.27
CA GLU A 353 -8.64 46.29 7.68
C GLU A 353 -9.40 44.97 7.46
N SER A 354 -10.67 44.93 7.87
CA SER A 354 -11.60 43.84 7.60
C SER A 354 -12.94 44.46 7.19
N LEU A 355 -13.02 44.95 5.95
CA LEU A 355 -14.21 45.60 5.39
C LEU A 355 -14.78 44.78 4.23
N LYS A 356 -16.03 44.32 4.35
CA LYS A 356 -16.88 43.68 3.30
C LYS A 356 -16.09 43.04 2.14
N GLY A 357 -15.31 42.01 2.45
CA GLY A 357 -14.59 41.19 1.47
C GLY A 357 -13.15 41.62 1.16
N ILE A 358 -12.57 42.55 1.93
CA ILE A 358 -11.14 42.85 1.92
C ILE A 358 -10.56 42.60 3.30
N VAL A 359 -9.53 41.76 3.38
CA VAL A 359 -8.74 41.47 4.57
C VAL A 359 -7.33 41.97 4.33
N LYS A 360 -6.88 42.94 5.11
CA LYS A 360 -5.49 43.41 5.11
C LYS A 360 -4.89 43.19 6.47
N ALA A 361 -3.82 42.38 6.53
CA ALA A 361 -3.13 42.04 7.76
C ALA A 361 -1.63 42.20 7.60
N LYS A 362 -0.97 42.65 8.66
CA LYS A 362 0.48 42.64 8.78
C LYS A 362 0.87 41.47 9.68
N VAL A 363 1.71 40.57 9.17
CA VAL A 363 2.28 39.45 9.93
C VAL A 363 3.78 39.66 10.00
N ARG A 364 4.30 40.00 11.18
CA ARG A 364 5.69 40.46 11.36
C ARG A 364 5.97 41.66 10.44
N ASP A 365 6.98 41.55 9.56
CA ASP A 365 7.35 42.60 8.60
C ASP A 365 6.67 42.47 7.23
N TYR A 366 5.72 41.52 7.10
CA TYR A 366 5.08 41.21 5.83
C TYR A 366 3.61 41.63 5.81
N ILE A 367 3.12 42.09 4.67
CA ILE A 367 1.73 42.50 4.47
C ILE A 367 1.04 41.43 3.62
N VAL A 368 -0.15 41.03 4.06
CA VAL A 368 -1.08 40.16 3.34
C VAL A 368 -2.33 40.99 3.04
N GLU A 369 -2.77 41.00 1.80
CA GLU A 369 -4.02 41.62 1.38
C GLU A 369 -4.81 40.61 0.55
N VAL A 370 -6.03 40.32 1.00
CA VAL A 370 -6.97 39.41 0.35
C VAL A 370 -8.16 40.25 -0.06
N ASN A 371 -8.46 40.32 -1.35
CA ASN A 371 -9.69 40.90 -1.86
C ASN A 371 -10.56 39.79 -2.46
N PHE A 372 -11.56 39.38 -1.70
CA PHE A 372 -12.47 38.30 -2.05
C PHE A 372 -13.30 38.63 -3.30
N LYS A 373 -13.77 39.88 -3.44
CA LYS A 373 -14.59 40.30 -4.58
C LYS A 373 -13.81 40.26 -5.90
N GLU A 374 -12.55 40.66 -5.87
CA GLU A 374 -11.68 40.64 -7.05
C GLU A 374 -10.91 39.33 -7.22
N ARG A 375 -11.08 38.39 -6.28
CA ARG A 375 -10.32 37.14 -6.13
C ARG A 375 -8.82 37.37 -6.25
N THR A 376 -8.31 38.35 -5.51
CA THR A 376 -6.87 38.67 -5.49
C THR A 376 -6.28 38.39 -4.12
N LEU A 377 -5.08 37.82 -4.13
CA LEU A 377 -4.30 37.58 -2.93
C LEU A 377 -2.90 38.13 -3.16
N ARG A 378 -2.52 39.15 -2.38
CA ARG A 378 -1.26 39.88 -2.48
C ARG A 378 -0.45 39.67 -1.22
N HIS A 379 0.83 39.36 -1.37
CA HIS A 379 1.73 39.20 -0.24
C HIS A 379 3.19 39.45 -0.66
N ASN A 380 4.03 39.88 0.27
CA ASN A 380 5.40 40.35 0.01
C ASN A 380 6.50 39.45 0.59
N CYS A 381 6.20 38.21 0.99
CA CYS A 381 7.23 37.29 1.50
C CYS A 381 7.85 36.41 0.42
N GLU A 382 9.14 36.06 0.60
CA GLU A 382 9.92 35.29 -0.37
C GLU A 382 9.37 33.86 -0.59
N ASP A 383 8.89 33.21 0.47
CA ASP A 383 8.29 31.87 0.38
C ASP A 383 6.97 31.86 -0.42
N TRP A 384 6.22 32.96 -0.35
CA TRP A 384 5.05 33.20 -1.19
C TRP A 384 5.43 33.45 -2.65
N ARG A 385 6.44 34.29 -2.90
CA ARG A 385 6.97 34.54 -4.25
C ARG A 385 7.31 33.24 -4.99
N LYS A 386 7.99 32.32 -4.29
CA LYS A 386 8.34 30.98 -4.80
C LYS A 386 7.13 30.06 -5.02
N GLY A 387 6.01 30.35 -4.35
CA GLY A 387 4.77 29.56 -4.41
C GLY A 387 3.76 30.02 -5.45
N LEU A 388 3.98 31.18 -6.10
CA LEU A 388 3.01 31.77 -7.04
C LEU A 388 2.63 30.83 -8.19
N GLY A 389 3.62 30.21 -8.84
CA GLY A 389 3.39 29.36 -10.01
C GLY A 389 2.57 28.10 -9.76
N ILE A 390 2.47 27.68 -8.49
CA ILE A 390 1.68 26.52 -8.05
C ILE A 390 0.53 26.91 -7.11
N LYS A 391 0.29 28.22 -6.95
CA LYS A 391 -0.71 28.79 -6.04
C LYS A 391 -0.67 28.16 -4.64
N ARG A 392 0.54 28.10 -4.06
CA ARG A 392 0.81 27.52 -2.73
C ARG A 392 0.98 28.62 -1.69
N PHE A 393 0.33 28.45 -0.55
CA PHE A 393 0.43 29.33 0.61
C PHE A 393 1.77 29.18 1.34
N CYS A 394 2.24 30.28 1.91
CA CYS A 394 3.35 30.31 2.84
C CYS A 394 2.84 30.26 4.29
N LYS A 395 3.77 30.18 5.26
CA LYS A 395 3.44 30.18 6.70
C LYS A 395 2.70 31.44 7.19
N HIS A 396 2.92 32.62 6.58
CA HIS A 396 2.25 33.85 7.01
C HIS A 396 0.76 33.84 6.62
N LEU A 397 0.44 33.29 5.44
CA LEU A 397 -0.96 33.12 5.03
C LEU A 397 -1.69 32.14 5.94
N VAL A 398 -1.05 31.02 6.30
CA VAL A 398 -1.59 30.12 7.34
C VAL A 398 -1.94 30.92 8.59
N LYS A 399 -1.00 31.73 9.08
CA LYS A 399 -1.23 32.53 10.28
C LYS A 399 -2.38 33.53 10.14
N VAL A 400 -2.45 34.30 9.05
CA VAL A 400 -3.55 35.25 8.82
C VAL A 400 -4.90 34.53 8.87
N PHE A 401 -5.06 33.44 8.13
CA PHE A 401 -6.32 32.71 8.07
C PHE A 401 -6.68 31.98 9.37
N THR A 402 -5.70 31.66 10.23
CA THR A 402 -6.01 31.16 11.58
C THR A 402 -6.35 32.26 12.59
N THR A 403 -6.07 33.53 12.27
CA THR A 403 -6.26 34.67 13.20
C THR A 403 -7.49 35.50 12.89
N ILE A 404 -7.89 35.62 11.61
CA ILE A 404 -9.13 36.34 11.25
C ILE A 404 -10.40 35.53 11.62
N ASN A 405 -11.57 36.13 11.44
CA ASN A 405 -12.85 35.48 11.74
C ASN A 405 -12.94 34.11 11.03
N PRO A 406 -13.23 33.00 11.75
CA PRO A 406 -13.26 31.66 11.16
C PRO A 406 -14.22 31.49 9.98
N GLU A 407 -15.40 32.13 10.03
CA GLU A 407 -16.40 32.07 8.94
C GLU A 407 -15.89 32.82 7.70
N GLU A 408 -15.24 33.97 7.88
CA GLU A 408 -14.61 34.72 6.78
C GLU A 408 -13.43 33.93 6.17
N SER A 409 -12.57 33.34 7.01
CA SER A 409 -11.50 32.45 6.58
C SER A 409 -12.02 31.28 5.77
N GLU A 410 -13.03 30.59 6.29
CA GLU A 410 -13.62 29.42 5.65
C GLU A 410 -14.18 29.78 4.27
N ASN A 411 -14.97 30.85 4.18
CA ASN A 411 -15.54 31.33 2.92
C ASN A 411 -14.48 31.65 1.87
N ILE A 412 -13.41 32.35 2.27
CA ILE A 412 -12.31 32.70 1.36
C ILE A 412 -11.55 31.44 0.91
N LEU A 413 -11.16 30.57 1.85
CA LEU A 413 -10.36 29.38 1.53
C LEU A 413 -11.13 28.38 0.68
N ARG A 414 -12.44 28.22 0.91
CA ARG A 414 -13.34 27.43 0.07
C ARG A 414 -13.35 27.95 -1.36
N ASP A 415 -13.58 29.25 -1.54
CA ASP A 415 -13.61 29.86 -2.88
C ASP A 415 -12.26 29.75 -3.58
N ILE A 416 -11.14 29.86 -2.85
CA ILE A 416 -9.79 29.64 -3.40
C ILE A 416 -9.60 28.20 -3.86
N LEU A 417 -10.13 27.21 -3.15
CA LEU A 417 -9.99 25.80 -3.54
C LEU A 417 -10.89 25.44 -4.72
N GLU A 418 -12.14 25.90 -4.71
CA GLU A 418 -13.13 25.64 -5.76
C GLU A 418 -12.82 26.41 -7.04
N ASN A 419 -12.37 27.66 -6.91
CA ASN A 419 -12.11 28.57 -8.02
C ASN A 419 -10.63 28.93 -8.14
N LYS A 420 -9.73 27.99 -7.81
CA LYS A 420 -8.27 28.21 -7.73
C LYS A 420 -7.70 28.89 -8.96
N GLU A 421 -8.17 28.53 -10.15
CA GLU A 421 -7.71 29.16 -11.38
C GLU A 421 -8.19 30.61 -11.58
N GLY A 422 -9.36 30.96 -11.03
CA GLY A 422 -9.89 32.31 -11.03
C GLY A 422 -9.21 33.27 -10.03
N TRP A 423 -8.46 32.75 -9.06
CA TRP A 423 -7.73 33.59 -8.11
C TRP A 423 -6.37 34.05 -8.64
N ARG A 424 -6.10 35.35 -8.48
CA ARG A 424 -4.84 36.00 -8.86
C ARG A 424 -3.93 36.14 -7.65
N PHE A 425 -2.88 35.31 -7.62
CA PHE A 425 -1.85 35.34 -6.58
C PHE A 425 -0.73 36.28 -7.04
N GLN A 426 -0.42 37.30 -6.26
CA GLN A 426 0.48 38.37 -6.66
C GLN A 426 1.54 38.63 -5.57
N TYR A 427 2.76 38.90 -6.03
CA TYR A 427 3.82 39.39 -5.16
C TYR A 427 3.88 40.91 -5.25
N ALA A 428 3.84 41.61 -4.10
CA ALA A 428 3.81 43.07 -4.05
C ALA A 428 4.93 43.61 -3.15
N ASN A 429 5.88 44.36 -3.71
CA ASN A 429 6.92 45.05 -2.93
C ASN A 429 6.48 46.44 -2.48
N ASP A 430 5.60 47.09 -3.25
CA ASP A 430 5.12 48.45 -3.01
C ASP A 430 3.65 48.40 -2.56
N TRP A 431 3.40 48.98 -1.38
CA TRP A 431 2.10 49.02 -0.70
C TRP A 431 1.57 50.46 -0.58
N SER A 432 1.99 51.34 -1.51
CA SER A 432 1.59 52.75 -1.62
C SER A 432 0.10 52.92 -1.84
#